data_AF-A0A2A3E3D0-F1
#
_entry.id   AF-A0A2A3E3D0-F1
#
_cell.length_a   1.000
_cell.length_b   1.000
_cell.length_c   1.000
_cell.angle_alpha   90.00
_cell.angle_beta   90.00
_cell.angle_gamma   90.00
#
_symmetry.space_group_name_H-M   'P 1'
#
loop_
_entity.id
_entity.type
_entity.pdbx_description
1 polymer ?
#
loop_
_entity_poly.entity_id
_entity_poly.type
_entity_poly.pdbx_seq_one_letter_code
_entity_poly.pdbx_strand_id
1 'polypeptide(L)'
;MGPKRKRGKRARKPVRTAQELKKEAFSHELKLSTLNTKRYQSFWREMLTRIKMPDIYKKIDIIWQTLEHVFDLKDYSISLLLDSLQDAEDQRRRANGAHIEIFNRSLEAHEARLADIDNFFHQKIKTALADKIFTFENINYHRNQKETILRKINLFVNQRGENIANIARSTAFSRIDAFVEDGDNEKRTTITLLQRKLENLWNNLRNVYSDYRKNTEMRRKDYEIIKNKDHIDQQIITKQYLRIANLLDEIMKYRNKIKFHGKESGNELEEILRESNFFHNIYRETNERFILGHKKDKHRTMTMCKEYNHSVKHMKALMVKAERILAYIQMCRKYETQDEKILPIINSHPMQLSLTDDNDIIPIQMITKDFEQTINFWRRLGFAQLITAELQTQKDKLLMQANDLRKLVKDYLADQRNST
;
A
#
# COMPACT_ATOMS: atom_id res chain seq x y z
N MET A 1 -2.36 83.55 -57.79
CA MET A 1 -2.63 82.70 -58.97
C MET A 1 -3.76 81.74 -58.64
N GLY A 2 -4.93 81.91 -59.25
CA GLY A 2 -5.99 80.91 -59.18
C GLY A 2 -5.70 79.76 -60.14
N PRO A 3 -6.26 78.58 -59.86
CA PRO A 3 -6.92 77.89 -60.97
C PRO A 3 -8.32 77.36 -60.59
N LYS A 4 -9.28 77.84 -61.40
CA LYS A 4 -10.26 77.06 -62.14
C LYS A 4 -11.26 76.22 -61.33
N ARG A 5 -12.41 76.87 -61.09
CA ARG A 5 -13.74 76.26 -61.14
C ARG A 5 -13.88 75.35 -62.38
N LYS A 6 -14.00 74.04 -62.15
CA LYS A 6 -14.73 73.13 -63.05
C LYS A 6 -16.13 72.94 -62.47
N ARG A 7 -17.14 73.48 -63.16
CA ARG A 7 -18.55 73.12 -62.98
C ARG A 7 -18.87 72.01 -63.99
N GLY A 8 -19.56 70.96 -63.54
CA GLY A 8 -20.27 70.03 -64.41
C GLY A 8 -19.90 68.57 -64.22
N LYS A 9 -20.60 67.87 -63.33
CA LYS A 9 -21.77 67.05 -63.68
C LYS A 9 -22.32 66.45 -62.40
N ARG A 10 -23.57 66.79 -62.09
CA ARG A 10 -24.41 66.12 -61.09
C ARG A 10 -24.59 64.67 -61.54
N ALA A 11 -23.68 63.78 -61.17
CA ALA A 11 -24.03 62.38 -61.03
C ALA A 11 -24.96 62.33 -59.82
N ARG A 12 -26.24 62.02 -60.09
CA ARG A 12 -27.25 61.70 -59.09
C ARG A 12 -26.62 60.72 -58.10
N LYS A 13 -26.20 61.19 -56.92
CA LYS A 13 -26.15 60.29 -55.76
C LYS A 13 -27.59 59.84 -55.58
N PRO A 14 -27.87 58.52 -55.54
CA PRO A 14 -29.21 58.08 -55.20
C PRO A 14 -29.57 58.80 -53.90
N VAL A 15 -30.79 59.32 -53.82
CA VAL A 15 -31.37 59.65 -52.53
C VAL A 15 -31.27 58.35 -51.76
N ARG A 16 -30.24 58.22 -50.90
CA ARG A 16 -30.10 57.09 -49.99
C ARG A 16 -31.42 57.07 -49.26
N THR A 17 -32.23 56.06 -49.52
CA THR A 17 -33.52 55.90 -48.85
C THR A 17 -33.22 55.96 -47.36
N ALA A 18 -34.10 56.56 -46.58
CA ALA A 18 -33.89 56.73 -45.13
C ALA A 18 -33.49 55.40 -44.42
N GLN A 19 -33.81 54.25 -45.02
CA GLN A 19 -33.36 52.92 -44.62
C GLN A 19 -31.85 52.67 -44.76
N GLU A 20 -31.17 53.16 -45.81
CA GLU A 20 -29.71 52.99 -45.98
C GLU A 20 -28.92 53.85 -44.99
N LEU A 21 -29.36 55.09 -44.74
CA LEU A 21 -28.77 55.95 -43.71
C LEU A 21 -28.99 55.38 -42.30
N LYS A 22 -30.18 54.80 -42.04
CA LYS A 22 -30.43 54.06 -40.78
C LYS A 22 -29.56 52.80 -40.66
N LYS A 23 -29.34 52.05 -41.75
CA LYS A 23 -28.44 50.89 -41.74
C LYS A 23 -26.98 51.28 -41.50
N GLU A 24 -26.52 52.38 -42.11
CA GLU A 24 -25.14 52.87 -41.93
C GLU A 24 -24.94 53.39 -40.50
N ALA A 25 -25.90 54.14 -39.95
CA ALA A 25 -25.92 54.56 -38.55
C ALA A 25 -25.94 53.37 -37.58
N PHE A 26 -26.79 52.37 -37.83
CA PHE A 26 -26.84 51.15 -37.03
C PHE A 26 -25.53 50.35 -37.11
N SER A 27 -24.91 50.24 -38.29
CA SER A 27 -23.61 49.56 -38.44
C SER A 27 -22.48 50.30 -37.73
N HIS A 28 -22.55 51.63 -37.68
CA HIS A 28 -21.60 52.47 -36.95
C HIS A 28 -21.79 52.32 -35.44
N GLU A 29 -23.03 52.28 -34.97
CA GLU A 29 -23.37 51.99 -33.57
C GLU A 29 -22.94 50.58 -33.16
N LEU A 30 -23.11 49.58 -34.04
CA LEU A 30 -22.64 48.22 -33.81
C LEU A 30 -21.10 48.16 -33.73
N LYS A 31 -20.40 48.88 -34.61
CA LYS A 31 -18.93 49.00 -34.59
C LYS A 31 -18.45 49.71 -33.31
N LEU A 32 -19.13 50.76 -32.88
CA LEU A 32 -18.83 51.44 -31.62
C LEU A 32 -19.11 50.54 -30.41
N SER A 33 -20.20 49.78 -30.44
CA SER A 33 -20.53 48.80 -29.39
C SER A 33 -19.49 47.67 -29.30
N THR A 34 -19.03 47.14 -30.45
CA THR A 34 -17.97 46.13 -30.47
C THR A 34 -16.60 46.67 -30.03
N LEU A 35 -16.29 47.93 -30.34
CA LEU A 35 -15.08 48.60 -29.83
C LEU A 35 -15.18 48.87 -28.33
N ASN A 36 -16.34 49.33 -27.84
CA ASN A 36 -16.56 49.57 -26.42
C ASN A 36 -16.52 48.27 -25.62
N THR A 37 -17.13 47.18 -26.12
CA THR A 37 -17.04 45.88 -25.44
C THR A 37 -15.62 45.35 -25.38
N LYS A 38 -14.82 45.47 -26.45
CA LYS A 38 -13.38 45.12 -26.43
C LYS A 38 -12.60 45.98 -25.42
N ARG A 39 -12.88 47.29 -25.38
CA ARG A 39 -12.24 48.23 -24.43
C ARG A 39 -12.59 47.91 -22.98
N TYR A 40 -13.86 47.60 -22.70
CA TYR A 40 -14.27 47.15 -21.37
C TYR A 40 -13.65 45.80 -21.03
N GLN A 41 -13.59 44.85 -21.97
CA GLN A 41 -12.94 43.55 -21.75
C GLN A 41 -11.44 43.69 -21.49
N SER A 42 -10.72 44.57 -22.20
CA SER A 42 -9.30 44.81 -21.95
C SER A 42 -9.08 45.48 -20.58
N PHE A 43 -9.91 46.48 -20.25
CA PHE A 43 -9.86 47.15 -18.95
C PHE A 43 -10.17 46.18 -17.80
N TRP A 44 -11.19 45.33 -17.94
CA TRP A 44 -11.52 44.31 -16.96
C TRP A 44 -10.40 43.28 -16.81
N ARG A 45 -9.78 42.82 -17.91
CA ARG A 45 -8.63 41.92 -17.84
C ARG A 45 -7.45 42.57 -17.13
N GLU A 46 -7.14 43.83 -17.44
CA GLU A 46 -6.05 44.58 -16.80
C GLU A 46 -6.31 44.82 -15.31
N MET A 47 -7.54 45.17 -14.95
CA MET A 47 -7.92 45.34 -13.55
C MET A 47 -7.88 44.01 -12.80
N LEU A 48 -8.36 42.92 -13.42
CA LEU A 48 -8.33 41.59 -12.83
C LEU A 48 -6.89 41.06 -12.67
N THR A 49 -6.00 41.29 -13.65
CA THR A 49 -4.59 40.90 -13.53
C THR A 49 -3.87 41.72 -12.49
N ARG A 50 -4.12 43.04 -12.38
CA ARG A 50 -3.58 43.86 -11.29
C ARG A 50 -3.98 43.36 -9.90
N ILE A 51 -5.22 42.90 -9.74
CA ILE A 51 -5.73 42.40 -8.45
C ILE A 51 -5.23 40.97 -8.18
N LYS A 52 -5.25 40.08 -9.17
CA LYS A 52 -5.00 38.64 -8.98
C LYS A 52 -3.55 38.21 -9.17
N MET A 53 -2.74 38.91 -9.96
CA MET A 53 -1.33 38.53 -10.13
C MET A 53 -0.55 38.54 -8.83
N PRO A 54 -0.68 39.54 -7.93
CA PRO A 54 0.02 39.49 -6.64
C PRO A 54 -0.32 38.24 -5.82
N ASP A 55 -1.60 37.81 -5.83
CA ASP A 55 -2.03 36.59 -5.15
C ASP A 55 -1.41 35.34 -5.80
N ILE A 56 -1.32 35.30 -7.13
CA ILE A 56 -0.70 34.19 -7.87
C ILE A 56 0.80 34.14 -7.58
N TYR A 57 1.50 35.28 -7.58
CA TYR A 57 2.92 35.34 -7.24
C TYR A 57 3.17 34.84 -5.81
N LYS A 58 2.36 35.27 -4.84
CA LYS A 58 2.46 34.75 -3.46
C LYS A 58 2.23 33.25 -3.39
N LYS A 59 1.27 32.70 -4.14
CA LYS A 59 1.04 31.25 -4.19
C LYS A 59 2.21 30.49 -4.81
N ILE A 60 2.77 31.01 -5.90
CA ILE A 60 3.96 30.43 -6.55
C ILE A 60 5.14 30.47 -5.58
N ASP A 61 5.33 31.56 -4.85
CA ASP A 61 6.40 31.70 -3.86
C ASP A 61 6.24 30.72 -2.69
N ILE A 62 5.03 30.55 -2.15
CA ILE A 62 4.73 29.54 -1.12
C ILE A 62 5.00 28.12 -1.65
N ILE A 63 4.57 27.82 -2.88
CA ILE A 63 4.81 26.52 -3.51
C ILE A 63 6.32 26.30 -3.72
N TRP A 64 7.04 27.34 -4.13
CA TRP A 64 8.49 27.29 -4.31
C TRP A 64 9.21 26.99 -3.01
N GLN A 65 8.92 27.73 -1.94
CA GLN A 65 9.48 27.49 -0.60
C GLN A 65 9.14 26.09 -0.08
N THR A 66 7.91 25.60 -0.34
CA THR A 66 7.51 24.25 0.04
C THR A 66 8.31 23.20 -0.73
N LEU A 67 8.53 23.41 -2.03
CA LEU A 67 9.35 22.54 -2.86
C LEU A 67 10.81 22.51 -2.40
N GLU A 68 11.39 23.68 -2.12
CA GLU A 68 12.76 23.84 -1.64
C GLU A 68 12.96 23.08 -0.31
N HIS A 69 12.05 23.25 0.64
CA HIS A 69 12.08 22.47 1.89
C HIS A 69 11.95 20.96 1.66
N VAL A 70 11.13 20.52 0.69
CA VAL A 70 11.05 19.10 0.35
C VAL A 70 12.35 18.60 -0.27
N PHE A 71 13.00 19.39 -1.11
CA PHE A 71 14.33 19.06 -1.65
C PHE A 71 15.36 18.94 -0.53
N ASP A 72 15.41 19.90 0.40
CA ASP A 72 16.34 19.85 1.54
C ASP A 72 16.12 18.59 2.41
N LEU A 73 14.86 18.23 2.68
CA LEU A 73 14.55 16.99 3.41
C LEU A 73 14.98 15.73 2.64
N LYS A 74 14.83 15.74 1.31
CA LYS A 74 15.24 14.61 0.46
C LYS A 74 16.75 14.52 0.38
N ASP A 75 17.46 15.64 0.24
CA ASP A 75 18.92 15.67 0.21
C ASP A 75 19.48 15.23 1.56
N TYR A 76 18.90 15.68 2.68
CA TYR A 76 19.25 15.19 4.01
C TYR A 76 19.02 13.67 4.13
N SER A 77 17.88 13.17 3.65
CA SER A 77 17.61 11.73 3.64
C SER A 77 18.59 10.96 2.76
N ILE A 78 19.02 11.52 1.63
CA ILE A 78 20.04 10.91 0.75
C ILE A 78 21.38 10.88 1.47
N SER A 79 21.82 11.98 2.09
CA SER A 79 23.05 12.04 2.87
C SER A 79 23.06 11.01 4.00
N LEU A 80 21.96 10.91 4.76
CA LEU A 80 21.83 9.91 5.83
C LEU A 80 21.93 8.47 5.30
N LEU A 81 21.31 8.21 4.14
CA LEU A 81 21.40 6.89 3.51
C LEU A 81 22.81 6.59 3.01
N LEU A 82 23.51 7.58 2.45
CA LEU A 82 24.90 7.44 2.01
C LEU A 82 25.85 7.15 3.18
N ASP A 83 25.68 7.85 4.31
CA ASP A 83 26.46 7.60 5.53
C ASP A 83 26.20 6.18 6.06
N SER A 84 24.93 5.75 6.12
CA SER A 84 24.59 4.39 6.55
C SER A 84 25.16 3.30 5.64
N LEU A 85 25.23 3.57 4.34
CA LEU A 85 25.82 2.67 3.34
C LEU A 85 27.33 2.57 3.55
N GLN A 86 27.99 3.70 3.77
CA GLN A 86 29.42 3.77 4.05
C GLN A 86 29.77 3.00 5.34
N ASP A 87 29.00 3.20 6.41
CA ASP A 87 29.17 2.47 7.67
C ASP A 87 29.00 0.96 7.49
N ALA A 88 27.99 0.54 6.73
CA ALA A 88 27.77 -0.87 6.42
C ALA A 88 28.92 -1.47 5.60
N GLU A 89 29.47 -0.71 4.64
CA GLU A 89 30.62 -1.13 3.85
C GLU A 89 31.89 -1.25 4.71
N ASP A 90 32.13 -0.30 5.61
CA ASP A 90 33.29 -0.32 6.50
C ASP A 90 33.19 -1.43 7.56
N GLN A 91 31.98 -1.76 8.03
CA GLN A 91 31.75 -2.96 8.84
C GLN A 91 32.04 -4.24 8.04
N ARG A 92 31.57 -4.33 6.80
CA ARG A 92 31.84 -5.49 5.93
C ARG A 92 33.33 -5.65 5.64
N ARG A 93 34.06 -4.57 5.35
CA ARG A 93 35.52 -4.60 5.15
C ARG A 93 36.25 -5.09 6.39
N ARG A 94 35.88 -4.59 7.59
CA ARG A 94 36.45 -5.03 8.87
C ARG A 94 36.18 -6.51 9.15
N ALA A 95 34.94 -6.96 8.98
CA ALA A 95 34.57 -8.36 9.17
C ALA A 95 35.34 -9.28 8.21
N ASN A 96 35.43 -8.90 6.94
CA ASN A 96 36.19 -9.67 5.95
C ASN A 96 37.69 -9.72 6.29
N GLY A 97 38.27 -8.59 6.73
CA GLY A 97 39.65 -8.53 7.23
C GLY A 97 39.89 -9.49 8.40
N ALA A 98 39.00 -9.49 9.39
CA ALA A 98 39.08 -10.40 10.54
C ALA A 98 38.96 -11.88 10.12
N HIS A 99 38.08 -12.21 9.17
CA HIS A 99 37.96 -13.57 8.65
C HIS A 99 39.24 -14.03 7.93
N ILE A 100 39.85 -13.16 7.13
CA ILE A 100 41.12 -13.46 6.44
C ILE A 100 42.23 -13.66 7.47
N GLU A 101 42.31 -12.84 8.51
CA GLU A 101 43.30 -12.97 9.58
C GLU A 101 43.15 -14.31 10.33
N ILE A 102 41.93 -14.71 10.67
CA ILE A 102 41.65 -16.01 11.30
C ILE A 102 42.07 -17.16 10.38
N PHE A 103 41.76 -17.07 9.08
CA PHE A 103 42.16 -18.09 8.11
C PHE A 103 43.68 -18.19 7.99
N ASN A 104 44.38 -17.07 7.89
CA ASN A 104 45.84 -17.02 7.83
C ASN A 104 46.47 -17.62 9.09
N ARG A 105 45.98 -17.26 10.28
CA ARG A 105 46.46 -17.82 11.54
C ARG A 105 46.23 -19.34 11.62
N SER A 106 45.09 -19.82 11.11
CA SER A 106 44.81 -21.26 11.02
C SER A 106 45.75 -21.95 10.04
N LEU A 107 46.03 -21.32 8.89
CA LEU A 107 46.94 -21.84 7.88
C LEU A 107 48.36 -21.97 8.44
N GLU A 108 48.88 -20.91 9.08
CA GLU A 108 50.19 -20.90 9.74
C GLU A 108 50.30 -22.01 10.81
N ALA A 109 49.25 -22.20 11.62
CA ALA A 109 49.23 -23.28 12.60
C ALA A 109 49.26 -24.67 11.97
N HIS A 110 48.58 -24.86 10.83
CA HIS A 110 48.62 -26.12 10.08
C HIS A 110 49.96 -26.35 9.40
N GLU A 111 50.57 -25.32 8.84
CA GLU A 111 51.91 -25.39 8.24
C GLU A 111 52.97 -25.76 9.28
N ALA A 112 52.94 -25.13 10.46
CA ALA A 112 53.83 -25.48 11.57
C ALA A 112 53.66 -26.95 11.99
N ARG A 113 52.41 -27.40 12.15
CA ARG A 113 52.11 -28.80 12.49
C ARG A 113 52.59 -29.78 11.42
N LEU A 114 52.44 -29.44 10.14
CA LEU A 114 52.94 -30.26 9.04
C LEU A 114 54.46 -30.35 9.05
N ALA A 115 55.15 -29.23 9.28
CA ALA A 115 56.60 -29.19 9.38
C ALA A 115 57.11 -30.04 10.55
N ASP A 116 56.46 -29.99 11.71
CA ASP A 116 56.81 -30.82 12.87
C ASP A 116 56.66 -32.33 12.58
N ILE A 117 55.54 -32.70 11.94
CA ILE A 117 55.27 -34.08 11.56
C ILE A 117 56.31 -34.56 10.53
N ASP A 118 56.62 -33.74 9.53
CA ASP A 118 57.59 -34.08 8.49
C ASP A 118 59.01 -34.23 9.07
N ASN A 119 59.41 -33.32 9.95
CA ASN A 119 60.69 -33.43 10.69
C ASN A 119 60.75 -34.71 11.52
N PHE A 120 59.67 -35.05 12.23
CA PHE A 120 59.57 -36.28 13.00
C PHE A 120 59.69 -37.53 12.13
N PHE A 121 59.03 -37.54 10.97
CA PHE A 121 59.15 -38.63 10.00
C PHE A 121 60.57 -38.78 9.47
N HIS A 122 61.19 -37.70 9.03
CA HIS A 122 62.58 -37.72 8.54
C HIS A 122 63.56 -38.17 9.63
N GLN A 123 63.38 -37.72 10.87
CA GLN A 123 64.19 -38.15 12.00
C GLN A 123 64.02 -39.65 12.30
N LYS A 124 62.78 -40.16 12.27
CA LYS A 124 62.51 -41.59 12.43
C LYS A 124 63.12 -42.45 11.33
N ILE A 125 63.06 -41.99 10.08
CA ILE A 125 63.70 -42.70 8.96
C ILE A 125 65.22 -42.71 9.15
N LYS A 126 65.82 -41.56 9.49
CA LYS A 126 67.27 -41.44 9.69
C LYS A 126 67.78 -42.34 10.83
N THR A 127 67.06 -42.37 11.95
CA THR A 127 67.39 -43.25 13.09
C THR A 127 67.23 -44.73 12.75
N ALA A 128 66.12 -45.12 12.12
CA ALA A 128 65.91 -46.50 11.70
C ALA A 128 66.96 -46.98 10.68
N LEU A 129 67.37 -46.12 9.74
CA LEU A 129 68.45 -46.42 8.80
C LEU A 129 69.79 -46.59 9.52
N ALA A 130 70.12 -45.71 10.45
CA ALA A 130 71.34 -45.81 11.25
C ALA A 130 71.39 -47.13 12.05
N ASP A 131 70.28 -47.51 12.69
CA ASP A 131 70.16 -48.79 13.42
C ASP A 131 70.38 -49.99 12.48
N LYS A 132 69.77 -49.95 11.28
CA LYS A 132 69.95 -51.04 10.30
C LYS A 132 71.38 -51.12 9.80
N ILE A 133 72.03 -50.00 9.50
CA ILE A 133 73.45 -49.96 9.11
C ILE A 133 74.32 -50.56 10.22
N PHE A 134 74.11 -50.15 11.47
CA PHE A 134 74.85 -50.69 12.61
C PHE A 134 74.67 -52.20 12.78
N THR A 135 73.43 -52.71 12.67
CA THR A 135 73.19 -54.16 12.73
C THR A 135 73.87 -54.90 11.58
N PHE A 136 73.88 -54.32 10.38
CA PHE A 136 74.53 -54.90 9.22
C PHE A 136 76.05 -54.95 9.38
N GLU A 137 76.67 -53.87 9.85
CA GLU A 137 78.10 -53.82 10.16
C GLU A 137 78.49 -54.87 11.21
N ASN A 138 77.68 -55.01 12.27
CA ASN A 138 77.93 -56.00 13.31
C ASN A 138 77.82 -57.45 12.78
N ILE A 139 76.79 -57.74 11.96
CA ILE A 139 76.66 -59.03 11.29
C ILE A 139 77.88 -59.30 10.39
N ASN A 140 78.32 -58.29 9.63
CA ASN A 140 79.45 -58.42 8.72
C ASN A 140 80.77 -58.63 9.50
N TYR A 141 80.94 -57.95 10.63
CA TYR A 141 82.07 -58.14 11.54
C TYR A 141 82.13 -59.58 12.06
N HIS A 142 81.02 -60.10 12.61
CA HIS A 142 80.94 -61.47 13.08
C HIS A 142 81.12 -62.51 11.96
N ARG A 143 80.58 -62.23 10.77
CA ARG A 143 80.80 -63.06 9.57
C ARG A 143 82.28 -63.13 9.23
N ASN A 144 82.97 -61.99 9.15
CA ASN A 144 84.40 -61.93 8.83
C ASN A 144 85.27 -62.62 9.88
N GLN A 145 84.94 -62.50 11.16
CA GLN A 145 85.63 -63.24 12.22
C GLN A 145 85.47 -64.75 12.04
N LYS A 146 84.25 -65.23 11.84
CA LYS A 146 83.97 -66.66 11.60
C LYS A 146 84.70 -67.16 10.35
N GLU A 147 84.68 -66.38 9.27
CA GLU A 147 85.37 -66.72 8.03
C GLU A 147 86.90 -66.81 8.23
N THR A 148 87.49 -65.89 9.00
CA THR A 148 88.92 -65.92 9.32
C THR A 148 89.29 -67.16 10.14
N ILE A 149 88.45 -67.54 11.11
CA ILE A 149 88.65 -68.77 11.89
C ILE A 149 88.54 -70.00 10.98
N LEU A 150 87.54 -70.06 10.10
CA LEU A 150 87.39 -71.15 9.14
C LEU A 150 88.59 -71.25 8.20
N ARG A 151 89.14 -70.11 7.72
CA ARG A 151 90.38 -70.10 6.93
C ARG A 151 91.57 -70.67 7.69
N LYS A 152 91.71 -70.35 8.99
CA LYS A 152 92.75 -70.93 9.86
C LYS A 152 92.56 -72.44 10.02
N ILE A 153 91.35 -72.89 10.32
CA ILE A 153 91.02 -74.32 10.44
C ILE A 153 91.33 -75.05 9.12
N ASN A 154 90.94 -74.47 7.98
CA ASN A 154 91.21 -75.05 6.66
C ASN A 154 92.73 -75.18 6.41
N LEU A 155 93.53 -74.16 6.74
CA LEU A 155 94.99 -74.26 6.68
C LEU A 155 95.54 -75.39 7.56
N PHE A 156 95.08 -75.52 8.80
CA PHE A 156 95.49 -76.62 9.69
C PHE A 156 95.05 -78.00 9.18
N VAL A 157 93.83 -78.10 8.65
CA VAL A 157 93.31 -79.34 8.06
C VAL A 157 94.08 -79.71 6.81
N ASN A 158 94.45 -78.75 5.95
CA ASN A 158 95.26 -79.01 4.76
C ASN A 158 96.68 -79.42 5.14
N GLN A 159 97.31 -78.77 6.12
CA GLN A 159 98.62 -79.21 6.64
C GLN A 159 98.55 -80.63 7.22
N ARG A 160 97.49 -80.93 7.98
CA ARG A 160 97.25 -82.29 8.50
C ARG A 160 96.96 -83.27 7.36
N GLY A 161 96.24 -82.86 6.33
CA GLY A 161 95.93 -83.64 5.14
C GLY A 161 97.18 -83.93 4.31
N GLU A 162 98.08 -82.96 4.12
CA GLU A 162 99.39 -83.16 3.49
C GLU A 162 100.28 -84.07 4.33
N ASN A 163 100.29 -83.92 5.66
CA ASN A 163 101.04 -84.80 6.56
C ASN A 163 100.49 -86.22 6.55
N ILE A 164 99.16 -86.39 6.59
CA ILE A 164 98.50 -87.70 6.47
C ILE A 164 98.71 -88.25 5.06
N ALA A 165 98.68 -87.45 4.00
CA ALA A 165 98.94 -87.89 2.63
C ALA A 165 100.42 -88.26 2.43
N ASN A 166 101.37 -87.61 3.12
CA ASN A 166 102.78 -87.97 3.14
C ASN A 166 103.02 -89.29 3.91
N ILE A 167 102.29 -89.52 5.00
CA ILE A 167 102.36 -90.76 5.80
C ILE A 167 101.63 -91.91 5.10
N ALA A 168 100.46 -91.67 4.51
CA ALA A 168 99.66 -92.64 3.77
C ALA A 168 100.26 -92.99 2.40
N ARG A 169 100.95 -92.05 1.73
CA ARG A 169 101.78 -92.36 0.54
C ARG A 169 102.88 -93.37 0.84
N SER A 170 103.38 -93.42 2.08
CA SER A 170 104.44 -94.35 2.48
C SER A 170 103.93 -95.76 2.80
N THR A 171 102.63 -95.98 3.05
CA THR A 171 102.17 -97.28 3.60
C THR A 171 100.92 -97.88 2.97
N ALA A 172 100.21 -97.22 2.06
CA ALA A 172 98.84 -97.66 1.76
C ALA A 172 98.35 -97.55 0.30
N PHE A 173 99.21 -97.60 -0.72
CA PHE A 173 98.78 -97.52 -2.13
C PHE A 173 98.42 -98.85 -2.82
N SER A 174 98.26 -99.96 -2.08
CA SER A 174 97.81 -101.23 -2.69
C SER A 174 96.71 -101.97 -1.93
N ARG A 175 96.29 -101.50 -0.75
CA ARG A 175 95.14 -102.04 0.01
C ARG A 175 93.92 -101.12 0.08
N ILE A 176 94.09 -99.83 -0.23
CA ILE A 176 93.03 -98.82 -0.11
C ILE A 176 92.08 -98.82 -1.32
N ASP A 177 92.58 -99.06 -2.54
CA ASP A 177 91.73 -98.93 -3.74
C ASP A 177 90.56 -99.93 -3.75
N ALA A 178 90.77 -101.16 -3.27
CA ALA A 178 89.69 -102.16 -3.17
C ALA A 178 88.66 -101.85 -2.05
N PHE A 179 89.08 -101.22 -0.94
CA PHE A 179 88.18 -100.85 0.16
C PHE A 179 87.46 -99.51 -0.08
N VAL A 180 88.11 -98.59 -0.81
CA VAL A 180 87.52 -97.32 -1.25
C VAL A 180 86.46 -97.56 -2.31
N GLU A 181 86.70 -98.49 -3.25
CA GLU A 181 85.71 -98.82 -4.28
C GLU A 181 84.47 -99.50 -3.68
N ASP A 182 84.63 -100.40 -2.70
CA ASP A 182 83.51 -101.03 -2.01
C ASP A 182 82.74 -100.04 -1.09
N GLY A 183 83.46 -99.19 -0.35
CA GLY A 183 82.86 -98.13 0.47
C GLY A 183 82.20 -97.00 -0.34
N ASP A 184 82.71 -96.67 -1.52
CA ASP A 184 82.09 -95.70 -2.41
C ASP A 184 80.87 -96.29 -3.13
N ASN A 185 80.84 -97.61 -3.39
CA ASN A 185 79.65 -98.31 -3.85
C ASN A 185 78.54 -98.34 -2.78
N GLU A 186 78.89 -98.55 -1.50
CA GLU A 186 77.93 -98.48 -0.39
C GLU A 186 77.40 -97.05 -0.17
N LYS A 187 78.25 -96.03 -0.32
CA LYS A 187 77.80 -94.62 -0.32
C LYS A 187 76.88 -94.31 -1.50
N ARG A 188 77.21 -94.77 -2.71
CA ARG A 188 76.35 -94.57 -3.90
C ARG A 188 75.00 -95.26 -3.74
N THR A 189 74.97 -96.47 -3.20
CA THR A 189 73.70 -97.19 -2.94
C THR A 189 72.86 -96.52 -1.84
N THR A 190 73.48 -96.04 -0.76
CA THR A 190 72.76 -95.29 0.29
C THR A 190 72.27 -93.92 -0.20
N ILE A 191 73.07 -93.19 -0.98
CA ILE A 191 72.67 -91.92 -1.61
C ILE A 191 71.50 -92.13 -2.56
N THR A 192 71.57 -93.13 -3.44
CA THR A 192 70.46 -93.41 -4.38
C THR A 192 69.19 -93.84 -3.65
N LEU A 193 69.30 -94.59 -2.55
CA LEU A 193 68.16 -94.97 -1.72
C LEU A 193 67.54 -93.77 -0.98
N LEU A 194 68.36 -92.85 -0.45
CA LEU A 194 67.90 -91.61 0.17
C LEU A 194 67.28 -90.65 -0.85
N GLN A 195 67.88 -90.53 -2.05
CA GLN A 195 67.32 -89.75 -3.15
C GLN A 195 65.96 -90.30 -3.58
N ARG A 196 65.82 -91.62 -3.74
CA ARG A 196 64.52 -92.26 -4.00
C ARG A 196 63.50 -91.98 -2.91
N LYS A 197 63.90 -92.03 -1.63
CA LYS A 197 62.99 -91.68 -0.50
C LYS A 197 62.57 -90.21 -0.55
N LEU A 198 63.50 -89.30 -0.82
CA LEU A 198 63.22 -87.87 -0.95
C LEU A 198 62.28 -87.59 -2.13
N GLU A 199 62.51 -88.24 -3.26
CA GLU A 199 61.69 -88.11 -4.47
C GLU A 199 60.29 -88.68 -4.25
N ASN A 200 60.17 -89.80 -3.55
CA ASN A 200 58.87 -90.34 -3.12
C ASN A 200 58.14 -89.39 -2.17
N LEU A 201 58.81 -88.81 -1.18
CA LEU A 201 58.22 -87.81 -0.28
C LEU A 201 57.78 -86.55 -1.02
N TRP A 202 58.59 -86.10 -1.99
CA TRP A 202 58.27 -84.95 -2.83
C TRP A 202 57.05 -85.21 -3.71
N ASN A 203 56.98 -86.38 -4.33
CA ASN A 203 55.82 -86.79 -5.12
C ASN A 203 54.56 -86.92 -4.24
N ASN A 204 54.68 -87.46 -3.03
CA ASN A 204 53.58 -87.52 -2.08
C ASN A 204 53.09 -86.13 -1.68
N LEU A 205 53.99 -85.20 -1.36
CA LEU A 205 53.64 -83.83 -1.00
C LEU A 205 52.98 -83.10 -2.19
N ARG A 206 53.52 -83.30 -3.40
CA ARG A 206 52.92 -82.77 -4.63
C ARG A 206 51.52 -83.32 -4.87
N ASN A 207 51.30 -84.61 -4.62
CA ASN A 207 49.99 -85.25 -4.75
C ASN A 207 49.01 -84.67 -3.71
N VAL A 208 49.38 -84.60 -2.43
CA VAL A 208 48.56 -84.00 -1.37
C VAL A 208 48.22 -82.54 -1.68
N TYR A 209 49.18 -81.77 -2.18
CA TYR A 209 48.95 -80.38 -2.59
C TYR A 209 47.99 -80.29 -3.79
N SER A 210 48.15 -81.16 -4.78
CA SER A 210 47.27 -81.24 -5.95
C SER A 210 45.84 -81.60 -5.55
N ASP A 211 45.68 -82.58 -4.67
CA ASP A 211 44.38 -83.03 -4.17
C ASP A 211 43.70 -81.96 -3.30
N TYR A 212 44.44 -81.30 -2.40
CA TYR A 212 43.94 -80.17 -1.65
C TYR A 212 43.51 -79.02 -2.57
N ARG A 213 44.30 -78.71 -3.59
CA ARG A 213 43.98 -77.67 -4.56
C ARG A 213 42.69 -78.00 -5.32
N LYS A 214 42.54 -79.23 -5.82
CA LYS A 214 41.31 -79.69 -6.50
C LYS A 214 40.10 -79.63 -5.57
N ASN A 215 40.23 -80.14 -4.35
CA ASN A 215 39.13 -80.16 -3.37
C ASN A 215 38.71 -78.76 -2.91
N THR A 216 39.64 -77.79 -2.90
CA THR A 216 39.34 -76.41 -2.51
C THR A 216 38.97 -75.49 -3.68
N GLU A 217 39.18 -75.92 -4.93
CA GLU A 217 38.94 -75.08 -6.12
C GLU A 217 37.47 -74.65 -6.24
N MET A 218 36.53 -75.57 -6.04
CA MET A 218 35.10 -75.27 -6.09
C MET A 218 34.71 -74.24 -5.02
N ARG A 219 35.12 -74.48 -3.77
CA ARG A 219 34.86 -73.56 -2.65
C ARG A 219 35.46 -72.17 -2.88
N ARG A 220 36.63 -72.08 -3.52
CA ARG A 220 37.25 -70.78 -3.88
C ARG A 220 36.45 -70.06 -4.95
N LYS A 221 35.97 -70.77 -5.97
CA LYS A 221 35.10 -70.18 -7.00
C LYS A 221 33.79 -69.68 -6.39
N ASP A 222 33.15 -70.47 -5.53
CA ASP A 222 31.92 -70.08 -4.84
C ASP A 222 32.14 -68.85 -3.94
N TYR A 223 33.25 -68.82 -3.20
CA TYR A 223 33.64 -67.67 -2.40
C TYR A 223 33.84 -66.41 -3.25
N GLU A 224 34.57 -66.50 -4.37
CA GLU A 224 34.77 -65.33 -5.26
C GLU A 224 33.44 -64.84 -5.87
N ILE A 225 32.52 -65.75 -6.21
CA ILE A 225 31.17 -65.35 -6.67
C ILE A 225 30.42 -64.59 -5.58
N ILE A 226 30.42 -65.09 -4.35
CA ILE A 226 29.74 -64.43 -3.22
C ILE A 226 30.39 -63.09 -2.90
N LYS A 227 31.73 -63.03 -2.87
CA LYS A 227 32.49 -61.79 -2.63
C LYS A 227 32.20 -60.72 -3.68
N ASN A 228 32.11 -61.11 -4.95
CA ASN A 228 31.76 -60.17 -6.01
C ASN A 228 30.31 -59.68 -5.88
N LYS A 229 29.36 -60.56 -5.53
CA LYS A 229 27.98 -60.16 -5.23
C LYS A 229 27.92 -59.19 -4.06
N ASP A 230 28.57 -59.51 -2.95
CA ASP A 230 28.63 -58.64 -1.76
C ASP A 230 29.23 -57.27 -2.09
N HIS A 231 30.29 -57.21 -2.90
CA HIS A 231 30.86 -55.94 -3.35
C HIS A 231 29.86 -55.11 -4.19
N ILE A 232 29.14 -55.75 -5.10
CA ILE A 232 28.10 -55.08 -5.92
C ILE A 232 26.95 -54.60 -5.02
N ASP A 233 26.50 -55.43 -4.09
CA ASP A 233 25.41 -55.12 -3.16
C ASP A 233 25.80 -53.96 -2.25
N GLN A 234 27.04 -53.91 -1.74
CA GLN A 234 27.56 -52.76 -0.98
C GLN A 234 27.53 -51.46 -1.80
N GLN A 235 27.90 -51.52 -3.09
CA GLN A 235 27.81 -50.35 -3.98
C GLN A 235 26.36 -49.91 -4.23
N ILE A 236 25.42 -50.86 -4.36
CA ILE A 236 24.00 -50.55 -4.51
C ILE A 236 23.46 -49.92 -3.22
N ILE A 237 23.78 -50.50 -2.06
CA ILE A 237 23.38 -50.02 -0.74
C ILE A 237 23.85 -48.57 -0.53
N THR A 238 25.12 -48.28 -0.82
CA THR A 238 25.65 -46.90 -0.71
C THR A 238 24.93 -45.91 -1.64
N LYS A 239 24.65 -46.30 -2.90
CA LYS A 239 23.85 -45.47 -3.82
C LYS A 239 22.43 -45.23 -3.30
N GLN A 240 21.79 -46.26 -2.73
CA GLN A 240 20.45 -46.12 -2.17
C GLN A 240 20.43 -45.25 -0.92
N TYR A 241 21.43 -45.37 -0.03
CA TYR A 241 21.56 -44.47 1.13
C TYR A 241 21.68 -43.00 0.68
N LEU A 242 22.48 -42.72 -0.34
CA LEU A 242 22.61 -41.37 -0.89
C LEU A 242 21.29 -40.87 -1.49
N ARG A 243 20.56 -41.73 -2.22
CA ARG A 243 19.23 -41.41 -2.74
C ARG A 243 18.23 -41.11 -1.62
N ILE A 244 18.23 -41.91 -0.55
CA ILE A 244 17.35 -41.71 0.61
C ILE A 244 17.69 -40.39 1.29
N ALA A 245 18.97 -40.06 1.50
CA ALA A 245 19.38 -38.79 2.07
C ALA A 245 18.88 -37.59 1.24
N ASN A 246 19.05 -37.63 -0.08
CA ASN A 246 18.56 -36.58 -0.97
C ASN A 246 17.02 -36.43 -0.91
N LEU A 247 16.29 -37.55 -0.90
CA LEU A 247 14.83 -37.52 -0.78
C LEU A 247 14.37 -36.98 0.57
N LEU A 248 15.08 -37.28 1.66
CA LEU A 248 14.79 -36.71 2.98
C LEU A 248 15.02 -35.19 3.01
N ASP A 249 16.09 -34.71 2.37
CA ASP A 249 16.37 -33.28 2.23
C ASP A 249 15.28 -32.58 1.39
N GLU A 250 14.82 -33.20 0.31
CA GLU A 250 13.69 -32.69 -0.49
C GLU A 250 12.40 -32.65 0.34
N ILE A 251 12.09 -33.71 1.09
CA ILE A 251 10.93 -33.74 1.98
C ILE A 251 11.03 -32.61 3.03
N MET A 252 12.22 -32.38 3.60
CA MET A 252 12.43 -31.26 4.53
C MET A 252 12.21 -29.90 3.86
N LYS A 253 12.73 -29.69 2.64
CA LYS A 253 12.49 -28.46 1.86
C LYS A 253 11.01 -28.23 1.61
N TYR A 254 10.28 -29.25 1.16
CA TYR A 254 8.83 -29.15 0.92
C TYR A 254 8.04 -28.93 2.20
N ARG A 255 8.38 -29.61 3.31
CA ARG A 255 7.75 -29.37 4.62
C ARG A 255 7.95 -27.93 5.09
N ASN A 256 9.16 -27.38 4.92
CA ASN A 256 9.43 -25.98 5.26
C ASN A 256 8.64 -25.03 4.36
N LYS A 257 8.52 -25.31 3.06
CA LYS A 257 7.71 -24.53 2.13
C LYS A 257 6.22 -24.56 2.48
N ILE A 258 5.69 -25.71 2.88
CA ILE A 258 4.30 -25.85 3.36
C ILE A 258 4.09 -25.03 4.64
N LYS A 259 5.02 -25.11 5.61
CA LYS A 259 4.95 -24.31 6.83
C LYS A 259 5.02 -22.80 6.54
N PHE A 260 5.88 -22.40 5.62
CA PHE A 260 6.03 -21.01 5.19
C PHE A 260 4.73 -20.49 4.56
N HIS A 261 4.19 -21.18 3.55
CA HIS A 261 2.93 -20.80 2.92
C HIS A 261 1.74 -20.87 3.89
N GLY A 262 1.73 -21.82 4.82
CA GLY A 262 0.71 -21.89 5.87
C GLY A 262 0.73 -20.67 6.79
N LYS A 263 1.91 -20.15 7.12
CA LYS A 263 2.07 -18.91 7.89
C LYS A 263 1.71 -17.68 7.08
N GLU A 264 2.15 -17.62 5.82
CA GLU A 264 1.87 -16.52 4.89
C GLU A 264 0.37 -16.37 4.64
N SER A 265 -0.31 -17.45 4.23
CA SER A 265 -1.77 -17.47 4.06
C SER A 265 -2.54 -17.18 5.34
N GLY A 266 -2.04 -17.62 6.50
CA GLY A 266 -2.61 -17.26 7.80
C GLY A 266 -2.54 -15.75 8.08
N ASN A 267 -1.39 -15.14 7.81
CA ASN A 267 -1.20 -13.69 7.96
C ASN A 267 -2.07 -12.90 6.98
N GLU A 268 -2.13 -13.32 5.71
CA GLU A 268 -2.99 -12.71 4.69
C GLU A 268 -4.47 -12.78 5.10
N LEU A 269 -4.92 -13.92 5.60
CA LEU A 269 -6.29 -14.08 6.09
C LEU A 269 -6.57 -13.15 7.28
N GLU A 270 -5.65 -13.04 8.24
CA GLU A 270 -5.77 -12.11 9.36
C GLU A 270 -5.81 -10.64 8.91
N GLU A 271 -5.07 -10.28 7.87
CA GLU A 271 -5.08 -8.93 7.29
C GLU A 271 -6.42 -8.64 6.60
N ILE A 272 -6.90 -9.55 5.75
CA ILE A 272 -8.21 -9.45 5.09
C ILE A 272 -9.34 -9.37 6.12
N LEU A 273 -9.29 -10.16 7.20
CA LEU A 273 -10.28 -10.11 8.27
C LEU A 273 -10.23 -8.77 9.02
N ARG A 274 -9.04 -8.22 9.28
CA ARG A 274 -8.89 -6.90 9.90
C ARG A 274 -9.48 -5.80 9.02
N GLU A 275 -9.16 -5.81 7.72
CA GLU A 275 -9.68 -4.85 6.76
C GLU A 275 -11.19 -4.97 6.58
N SER A 276 -11.72 -6.19 6.46
CA SER A 276 -13.16 -6.44 6.37
C SER A 276 -13.91 -5.94 7.61
N ASN A 277 -13.40 -6.21 8.80
CA ASN A 277 -13.98 -5.72 10.06
C ASN A 277 -13.92 -4.19 10.15
N PHE A 278 -12.84 -3.57 9.70
CA PHE A 278 -12.69 -2.13 9.65
C PHE A 278 -13.74 -1.49 8.74
N PHE A 279 -13.88 -1.97 7.51
CA PHE A 279 -14.91 -1.48 6.59
C PHE A 279 -16.32 -1.73 7.09
N HIS A 280 -16.57 -2.90 7.68
CA HIS A 280 -17.87 -3.22 8.27
C HIS A 280 -18.22 -2.26 9.41
N ASN A 281 -17.27 -1.92 10.27
CA ASN A 281 -17.47 -0.94 11.36
C ASN A 281 -17.76 0.45 10.80
N ILE A 282 -17.01 0.94 9.81
CA ILE A 282 -17.27 2.23 9.15
C ILE A 282 -18.65 2.24 8.49
N TYR A 283 -19.00 1.17 7.78
CA TYR A 283 -20.32 1.03 7.16
C TYR A 283 -21.43 1.09 8.20
N ARG A 284 -21.28 0.36 9.32
CA ARG A 284 -22.24 0.38 10.42
C ARG A 284 -22.41 1.79 10.99
N GLU A 285 -21.32 2.47 11.33
CA GLU A 285 -21.36 3.83 11.89
C GLU A 285 -21.97 4.85 10.94
N THR A 286 -21.60 4.80 9.66
CA THR A 286 -22.15 5.71 8.64
C THR A 286 -23.63 5.45 8.39
N ASN A 287 -24.05 4.18 8.34
CA ASN A 287 -25.45 3.80 8.21
C ASN A 287 -26.28 4.23 9.43
N GLU A 288 -25.76 4.09 10.65
CA GLU A 288 -26.41 4.58 11.87
C GLU A 288 -26.59 6.10 11.84
N ARG A 289 -25.55 6.85 11.44
CA ARG A 289 -25.63 8.31 11.24
C ARG A 289 -26.64 8.69 10.17
N PHE A 290 -26.67 7.96 9.05
CA PHE A 290 -27.63 8.17 7.97
C PHE A 290 -29.07 7.94 8.43
N ILE A 291 -29.35 6.83 9.11
CA ILE A 291 -30.68 6.51 9.66
C ILE A 291 -31.12 7.60 10.65
N LEU A 292 -30.22 8.05 11.52
CA LEU A 292 -30.50 9.12 12.48
C LEU A 292 -30.79 10.46 11.76
N GLY A 293 -29.99 10.81 10.76
CA GLY A 293 -30.19 12.00 9.92
C GLY A 293 -31.54 11.97 9.23
N HIS A 294 -31.86 10.86 8.55
CA HIS A 294 -33.13 10.66 7.88
C HIS A 294 -34.33 10.79 8.83
N LYS A 295 -34.24 10.25 10.06
CA LYS A 295 -35.29 10.42 11.09
C LYS A 295 -35.46 11.89 11.49
N LYS A 296 -34.36 12.63 11.69
CA LYS A 296 -34.40 14.07 12.02
C LYS A 296 -35.01 14.90 10.89
N ASP A 297 -34.62 14.63 9.65
CA ASP A 297 -35.13 15.36 8.50
C ASP A 297 -36.61 15.07 8.26
N LYS A 298 -37.04 13.81 8.39
CA LYS A 298 -38.46 13.45 8.35
C LYS A 298 -39.27 14.21 9.41
N HIS A 299 -38.74 14.33 10.63
CA HIS A 299 -39.40 15.07 11.70
C HIS A 299 -39.46 16.58 11.42
N ARG A 300 -38.37 17.17 10.93
CA ARG A 300 -38.31 18.60 10.55
C ARG A 300 -39.30 18.91 9.44
N THR A 301 -39.31 18.13 8.36
CA THR A 301 -40.24 18.31 7.24
C THR A 301 -41.69 18.16 7.70
N MET A 302 -41.99 17.17 8.55
CA MET A 302 -43.33 17.01 9.13
C MET A 302 -43.76 18.25 9.92
N THR A 303 -42.85 18.81 10.73
CA THR A 303 -43.11 20.02 11.51
C THR A 303 -43.34 21.23 10.61
N MET A 304 -42.47 21.45 9.62
CA MET A 304 -42.64 22.53 8.64
C MET A 304 -43.95 22.41 7.87
N CYS A 305 -44.34 21.20 7.43
CA CYS A 305 -45.62 20.98 6.77
C CYS A 305 -46.81 21.31 7.69
N LYS A 306 -46.74 21.00 8.99
CA LYS A 306 -47.79 21.36 9.96
C LYS A 306 -47.91 22.88 10.12
N GLU A 307 -46.80 23.57 10.33
CA GLU A 307 -46.77 25.04 10.49
C GLU A 307 -47.22 25.76 9.21
N TYR A 308 -46.78 25.28 8.04
CA TYR A 308 -47.23 25.78 6.76
C TYR A 308 -48.74 25.61 6.59
N ASN A 309 -49.27 24.42 6.84
CA ASN A 309 -50.71 24.16 6.72
C ASN A 309 -51.53 24.99 7.73
N HIS A 310 -51.01 25.21 8.94
CA HIS A 310 -51.63 26.08 9.93
C HIS A 310 -51.70 27.53 9.41
N SER A 311 -50.57 28.05 8.91
CA SER A 311 -50.47 29.40 8.34
C SER A 311 -51.39 29.59 7.15
N VAL A 312 -51.45 28.62 6.23
CA VAL A 312 -52.35 28.65 5.07
C VAL A 312 -53.82 28.65 5.51
N LYS A 313 -54.20 27.83 6.50
CA LYS A 313 -55.56 27.84 7.05
C LYS A 313 -55.91 29.19 7.66
N HIS A 314 -55.00 29.78 8.43
CA HIS A 314 -55.19 31.10 9.03
C HIS A 314 -55.36 32.19 7.96
N MET A 315 -54.49 32.21 6.95
CA MET A 315 -54.55 33.16 5.84
C MET A 315 -55.87 33.03 5.05
N LYS A 316 -56.33 31.80 4.78
CA LYS A 316 -57.62 31.54 4.15
C LYS A 316 -58.78 32.05 4.99
N ALA A 317 -58.75 31.86 6.31
CA ALA A 317 -59.78 32.40 7.20
C ALA A 317 -59.81 33.93 7.21
N LEU A 318 -58.64 34.59 7.16
CA LEU A 318 -58.55 36.04 7.01
C LEU A 318 -59.09 36.52 5.65
N MET A 319 -58.78 35.80 4.57
CA MET A 319 -59.30 36.10 3.23
C MET A 319 -60.83 36.07 3.21
N VAL A 320 -61.45 35.04 3.82
CA VAL A 320 -62.92 34.96 3.95
C VAL A 320 -63.48 36.14 4.75
N LYS A 321 -62.81 36.58 5.83
CA LYS A 321 -63.24 37.78 6.59
C LYS A 321 -63.12 39.05 5.74
N ALA A 322 -62.03 39.21 4.99
CA ALA A 322 -61.82 40.36 4.11
C ALA A 322 -62.86 40.40 2.98
N GLU A 323 -63.17 39.26 2.36
CA GLU A 323 -64.24 39.14 1.35
C GLU A 323 -65.60 39.52 1.92
N ARG A 324 -65.92 39.10 3.16
CA ARG A 324 -67.16 39.50 3.84
C ARG A 324 -67.22 41.01 4.09
N ILE A 325 -66.13 41.60 4.59
CA ILE A 325 -66.05 43.06 4.81
C ILE A 325 -66.24 43.80 3.48
N LEU A 326 -65.57 43.35 2.41
CA LEU A 326 -65.73 43.94 1.08
C LEU A 326 -67.17 43.84 0.59
N ALA A 327 -67.82 42.69 0.77
CA ALA A 327 -69.23 42.50 0.42
C ALA A 327 -70.14 43.46 1.20
N TYR A 328 -69.93 43.61 2.51
CA TYR A 328 -70.68 44.58 3.33
C TYR A 328 -70.45 46.02 2.85
N ILE A 329 -69.21 46.42 2.57
CA ILE A 329 -68.89 47.74 2.03
C ILE A 329 -69.62 47.97 0.70
N GLN A 330 -69.61 46.99 -0.20
CA GLN A 330 -70.32 47.07 -1.47
C GLN A 330 -71.84 47.19 -1.30
N MET A 331 -72.43 46.49 -0.33
CA MET A 331 -73.85 46.62 0.02
C MET A 331 -74.16 48.00 0.60
N CYS A 332 -73.40 48.46 1.59
CA CYS A 332 -73.56 49.78 2.21
C CYS A 332 -73.42 50.91 1.19
N ARG A 333 -72.44 50.82 0.28
CA ARG A 333 -72.20 51.81 -0.78
C ARG A 333 -73.38 52.02 -1.73
N LYS A 334 -74.32 51.05 -1.83
CA LYS A 334 -75.56 51.25 -2.63
C LYS A 334 -76.46 52.33 -2.04
N TYR A 335 -76.50 52.47 -0.71
CA TYR A 335 -77.38 53.37 0.02
C TYR A 335 -76.76 54.75 0.31
N GLU A 336 -75.49 54.95 -0.04
CA GLU A 336 -74.81 56.23 0.12
C GLU A 336 -75.24 57.25 -0.96
N THR A 337 -75.31 58.51 -0.58
CA THR A 337 -75.61 59.64 -1.48
C THR A 337 -74.47 59.86 -2.48
N GLN A 338 -74.71 60.59 -3.57
CA GLN A 338 -73.66 60.87 -4.55
C GLN A 338 -72.55 61.74 -3.95
N ASP A 339 -72.90 62.66 -3.05
CA ASP A 339 -71.94 63.54 -2.39
C ASP A 339 -70.99 62.75 -1.48
N GLU A 340 -71.50 61.78 -0.72
CA GLU A 340 -70.71 60.88 0.13
C GLU A 340 -69.85 59.88 -0.67
N LYS A 341 -70.20 59.59 -1.93
CA LYS A 341 -69.42 58.73 -2.84
C LYS A 341 -68.25 59.46 -3.47
N ILE A 342 -68.42 60.75 -3.77
CA ILE A 342 -67.42 61.61 -4.42
C ILE A 342 -66.46 62.19 -3.36
N LEU A 343 -66.96 62.52 -2.18
CA LEU A 343 -66.18 63.02 -1.04
C LEU A 343 -66.40 62.14 0.21
N PRO A 344 -65.78 60.95 0.29
CA PRO A 344 -65.87 60.07 1.46
C PRO A 344 -65.25 60.68 2.73
N ILE A 345 -64.41 61.71 2.56
CA ILE A 345 -63.70 62.42 3.63
C ILE A 345 -64.21 63.85 3.63
N ILE A 346 -65.16 64.14 4.51
CA ILE A 346 -65.53 65.53 4.80
C ILE A 346 -64.49 66.03 5.82
N ASN A 347 -63.44 66.68 5.32
CA ASN A 347 -62.55 67.49 6.15
C ASN A 347 -63.24 68.81 6.50
N SER A 348 -64.43 68.76 7.11
CA SER A 348 -65.02 69.93 7.74
C SER A 348 -64.39 70.09 9.12
N HIS A 349 -63.36 70.93 9.12
CA HIS A 349 -62.50 71.35 10.23
C HIS A 349 -61.39 70.38 10.64
N PRO A 350 -60.10 70.72 10.39
CA PRO A 350 -59.08 70.28 11.32
C PRO A 350 -59.45 70.91 12.66
N MET A 351 -59.93 70.11 13.60
CA MET A 351 -59.94 70.48 14.99
C MET A 351 -58.46 70.65 15.36
N GLN A 352 -57.95 71.88 15.17
CA GLN A 352 -56.68 72.31 15.73
C GLN A 352 -56.86 72.22 17.24
N LEU A 353 -56.55 71.04 17.81
CA LEU A 353 -56.16 70.97 19.21
C LEU A 353 -54.88 71.79 19.31
N SER A 354 -55.01 73.03 19.77
CA SER A 354 -53.91 73.79 20.34
C SER A 354 -53.43 73.04 21.58
N LEU A 355 -52.45 72.16 21.39
CA LEU A 355 -51.66 71.61 22.49
C LEU A 355 -50.47 72.53 22.68
N THR A 356 -50.46 73.16 23.84
CA THR A 356 -49.32 73.87 24.42
C THR A 356 -48.08 72.97 24.44
N ASP A 357 -46.92 73.59 24.20
CA ASP A 357 -45.59 73.00 24.31
C ASP A 357 -45.45 72.15 25.59
N ASP A 358 -45.35 70.83 25.41
CA ASP A 358 -44.62 69.95 26.31
C ASP A 358 -44.13 68.71 25.53
N ASN A 359 -42.83 68.47 25.63
CA ASN A 359 -41.99 67.69 24.71
C ASN A 359 -42.03 66.17 24.92
N ASP A 360 -43.17 65.56 25.27
CA ASP A 360 -43.25 64.10 25.53
C ASP A 360 -44.44 63.39 24.85
N ILE A 361 -44.79 63.77 23.62
CA ILE A 361 -45.88 63.11 22.84
C ILE A 361 -45.36 62.63 21.49
N ILE A 362 -44.45 61.65 21.51
CA ILE A 362 -43.97 60.96 20.30
C ILE A 362 -44.64 59.57 20.08
N PRO A 363 -45.23 58.87 21.07
CA PRO A 363 -45.94 57.62 20.79
C PRO A 363 -47.30 57.78 20.08
N ILE A 364 -48.01 58.90 20.29
CA ILE A 364 -49.41 59.04 19.82
C ILE A 364 -49.47 59.25 18.30
N GLN A 365 -48.54 60.02 17.71
CA GLN A 365 -48.56 60.30 16.27
C GLN A 365 -48.35 59.05 15.41
N MET A 366 -47.54 58.09 15.90
CA MET A 366 -47.29 56.83 15.20
C MET A 366 -48.49 55.88 15.33
N ILE A 367 -49.12 55.81 16.50
CA ILE A 367 -50.36 55.06 16.75
C ILE A 367 -51.53 55.64 15.93
N THR A 368 -51.62 56.97 15.78
CA THR A 368 -52.72 57.59 15.02
C THR A 368 -52.68 57.29 13.53
N LYS A 369 -51.50 57.03 12.94
CA LYS A 369 -51.38 56.65 11.52
C LYS A 369 -51.99 55.27 11.25
N ASP A 370 -51.84 54.32 12.16
CA ASP A 370 -52.38 52.96 12.01
C ASP A 370 -53.91 52.93 12.12
N PHE A 371 -54.52 53.88 12.84
CA PHE A 371 -55.97 53.97 13.04
C PHE A 371 -56.68 55.06 12.24
N GLU A 372 -55.95 55.84 11.43
CA GLU A 372 -56.50 56.96 10.66
C GLU A 372 -57.67 56.53 9.76
N GLN A 373 -57.53 55.36 9.13
CA GLN A 373 -58.57 54.77 8.28
C GLN A 373 -59.84 54.39 9.06
N THR A 374 -59.69 53.91 10.30
CA THR A 374 -60.81 53.57 11.18
C THR A 374 -61.49 54.82 11.70
N ILE A 375 -60.72 55.87 12.05
CA ILE A 375 -61.26 57.17 12.47
C ILE A 375 -62.11 57.78 11.35
N ASN A 376 -61.65 57.72 10.10
CA ASN A 376 -62.39 58.20 8.95
C ASN A 376 -63.70 57.41 8.72
N PHE A 377 -63.68 56.10 8.92
CA PHE A 377 -64.91 55.28 8.89
C PHE A 377 -65.93 55.74 9.95
N TRP A 378 -65.50 55.92 11.20
CA TRP A 378 -66.40 56.35 12.28
C TRP A 378 -66.96 57.76 12.05
N ARG A 379 -66.15 58.69 11.52
CA ARG A 379 -66.65 60.02 11.13
C ARG A 379 -67.76 59.91 10.08
N ARG A 380 -67.56 59.08 9.05
CA ARG A 380 -68.55 58.84 8.00
C ARG A 380 -69.84 58.24 8.55
N LEU A 381 -69.75 57.29 9.48
CA LEU A 381 -70.90 56.73 10.16
C LEU A 381 -71.64 57.78 11.01
N GLY A 382 -70.90 58.62 11.75
CA GLY A 382 -71.47 59.69 12.56
C GLY A 382 -72.25 60.72 11.72
N PHE A 383 -71.73 61.09 10.55
CA PHE A 383 -72.45 61.96 9.60
C PHE A 383 -73.75 61.31 9.11
N ALA A 384 -73.73 60.03 8.74
CA ALA A 384 -74.93 59.31 8.34
C ALA A 384 -75.98 59.26 9.48
N GLN A 385 -75.55 59.10 10.73
CA GLN A 385 -76.44 59.15 11.90
C GLN A 385 -77.07 60.53 12.11
N LEU A 386 -76.31 61.62 11.90
CA LEU A 386 -76.84 62.98 11.98
C LEU A 386 -77.90 63.23 10.89
N ILE A 387 -77.62 62.84 9.64
CA ILE A 387 -78.58 62.99 8.53
C ILE A 387 -79.85 62.18 8.80
N THR A 388 -79.73 60.95 9.28
CA THR A 388 -80.90 60.12 9.60
C THR A 388 -81.73 60.68 10.75
N ALA A 389 -81.10 61.23 11.80
CA ALA A 389 -81.79 61.93 12.86
C ALA A 389 -82.52 63.18 12.36
N GLU A 390 -81.88 63.98 11.49
CA GLU A 390 -82.53 65.14 10.88
C GLU A 390 -83.74 64.73 10.03
N LEU A 391 -83.59 63.73 9.16
CA LEU A 391 -84.70 63.20 8.36
C LEU A 391 -85.84 62.65 9.22
N GLN A 392 -85.54 62.01 10.35
CA GLN A 392 -86.57 61.56 11.31
C GLN A 392 -87.32 62.75 11.91
N THR A 393 -86.63 63.79 12.36
CA THR A 393 -87.30 64.98 12.90
C THR A 393 -88.15 65.71 11.85
N GLN A 394 -87.68 65.78 10.60
CA GLN A 394 -88.47 66.35 9.49
C GLN A 394 -89.69 65.49 9.18
N LYS A 395 -89.53 64.17 9.12
CA LYS A 395 -90.64 63.23 8.94
C LYS A 395 -91.68 63.40 10.04
N ASP A 396 -91.27 63.45 11.31
CA ASP A 396 -92.19 63.58 12.44
C ASP A 396 -92.95 64.91 12.39
N LYS A 397 -92.28 66.02 12.02
CA LYS A 397 -92.93 67.31 11.77
C LYS A 397 -93.96 67.23 10.64
N LEU A 398 -93.60 66.62 9.50
CA LEU A 398 -94.51 66.43 8.38
C LEU A 398 -95.68 65.51 8.73
N LEU A 399 -95.47 64.51 9.58
CA LEU A 399 -96.50 63.57 10.04
C LEU A 399 -97.47 64.28 11.00
N MET A 400 -96.96 65.13 11.90
CA MET A 400 -97.80 66.03 12.72
C MET A 400 -98.63 66.95 11.82
N GLN A 401 -98.00 67.65 10.87
CA GLN A 401 -98.71 68.53 9.93
C GLN A 401 -99.74 67.77 9.08
N ALA A 402 -99.41 66.56 8.61
CA ALA A 402 -100.35 65.74 7.84
C ALA A 402 -101.51 65.24 8.70
N ASN A 403 -101.27 64.92 9.98
CA ASN A 403 -102.33 64.58 10.92
C ASN A 403 -103.22 65.78 11.23
N ASP A 404 -102.65 66.97 11.37
CA ASP A 404 -103.38 68.21 11.59
C ASP A 404 -104.21 68.60 10.37
N LEU A 405 -103.65 68.51 9.16
CA LEU A 405 -104.40 68.66 7.91
C LEU A 405 -105.50 67.60 7.77
N ARG A 406 -105.23 66.35 8.16
CA ARG A 406 -106.25 65.28 8.13
C ARG A 406 -107.35 65.51 9.17
N LYS A 407 -107.06 66.14 10.31
CA LYS A 407 -108.06 66.61 11.27
C LYS A 407 -108.86 67.77 10.68
N LEU A 408 -108.21 68.80 10.12
CA LEU A 408 -108.88 69.93 9.47
C LEU A 408 -109.79 69.49 8.31
N VAL A 409 -109.37 68.51 7.51
CA VAL A 409 -110.21 67.92 6.45
C VAL A 409 -111.39 67.13 7.05
N LYS A 410 -111.19 66.41 8.16
CA LYS A 410 -112.29 65.75 8.88
C LYS A 410 -113.28 66.75 9.45
N ASP A 411 -112.80 67.86 10.00
CA ASP A 411 -113.63 68.93 10.56
C ASP A 411 -114.39 69.67 9.46
N TYR A 412 -113.74 69.96 8.32
CA TYR A 412 -114.40 70.54 7.13
C TYR A 412 -115.45 69.60 6.52
N LEU A 413 -115.20 68.29 6.47
CA LEU A 413 -116.19 67.29 6.06
C LEU A 413 -117.33 67.11 7.08
N ALA A 414 -117.08 67.37 8.37
CA ALA A 414 -118.11 67.38 9.40
C ALA A 414 -118.99 68.64 9.32
N ASP A 415 -118.41 69.81 9.01
CA ASP A 415 -119.15 71.05 8.78
C ASP A 415 -119.97 71.01 7.49
N GLN A 416 -119.49 70.36 6.42
CA GLN A 416 -120.32 70.10 5.23
C GLN A 416 -121.46 69.11 5.47
N ARG A 417 -121.34 68.22 6.47
CA ARG A 417 -122.44 67.34 6.91
C ARG A 417 -123.48 68.04 7.78
N ASN A 418 -123.14 69.17 8.38
CA ASN A 418 -124.06 69.99 9.19
C ASN A 418 -124.69 71.15 8.41
N SER A 419 -124.37 71.31 7.12
CA SER A 419 -124.95 72.30 6.20
C SER A 419 -125.81 71.67 5.09
N THR A 420 -126.19 70.40 5.25
CA THR A 420 -127.28 69.71 4.54
C THR A 420 -128.22 69.13 5.58
#